data_AF-A0A2H0NGJ6-F1
#
_entry.id   AF-A0A2H0NGJ6-F1
#
_cell.length_a   1.000
_cell.length_b   1.000
_cell.length_c   1.000
_cell.angle_alpha   90.00
_cell.angle_beta   90.00
_cell.angle_gamma   90.00
#
_symmetry.space_group_name_H-M   'P 1'
#
loop_
_entity.id
_entity.type
_entity.pdbx_description
1 polymer ?
#
loop_
_entity_poly.entity_id
_entity_poly.type
_entity_poly.pdbx_seq_one_letter_code
_entity_poly.pdbx_strand_id
1 'polypeptide(L)'
;NNKVWMWISLAAVSIAGMLLSHAMVFLLFFLAYFMYFVWSFILSKKRILILRNYITSTFLGFCLAGYYFIPSFIERNFTKFESIMKSTFVGNTFLNLKELIYSPWGYGMMHAKEGGMSFQVGITQWIVVVLSGLLIIYYLVKKDKRNSRHITEAGFYLIIFILSIILMLPISLPFWKMISDFVIVDFTWRILPVTIFSTAVLAGFVISKIRFHVFIALFILLAALYTNRNHIRINKSLDWSIPFYLKLEKTTNSYDEYTPKWVGSEIVDKPPKNKIEFSSRKAEIRIIKESSNLLDFTINSDERGMVKVNTLYYPGWNATVNSQKTQINSDAGLINIPVDAGASHIILKFGETPLRLASDLVTLSAIFFLIYKIFKNYYK
;
A
#
# COMPACT_ATOMS: atom_id res chain seq x y z
N ASN A 1 -7.88 -32.73 6.05
CA ASN A 1 -6.56 -32.85 5.37
C ASN A 1 -5.69 -31.71 5.87
N ASN A 2 -4.93 -31.95 6.94
CA ASN A 2 -4.30 -30.92 7.79
C ASN A 2 -3.40 -29.97 6.99
N LYS A 3 -2.74 -30.50 5.95
CA LYS A 3 -1.91 -29.72 5.02
C LYS A 3 -2.69 -28.61 4.30
N VAL A 4 -3.97 -28.79 4.01
CA VAL A 4 -4.75 -27.81 3.22
C VAL A 4 -4.98 -26.52 4.02
N TRP A 5 -5.35 -26.62 5.29
CA TRP A 5 -5.58 -25.43 6.12
C TRP A 5 -4.28 -24.69 6.44
N MET A 6 -3.16 -25.39 6.55
CA MET A 6 -1.84 -24.75 6.65
C MET A 6 -1.59 -23.86 5.43
N TRP A 7 -1.80 -24.36 4.21
CA TRP A 7 -1.62 -23.57 2.97
C TRP A 7 -2.63 -22.44 2.85
N ILE A 8 -3.90 -22.65 3.23
CA ILE A 8 -4.92 -21.58 3.25
C ILE A 8 -4.50 -20.47 4.23
N SER A 9 -4.00 -20.84 5.40
CA SER A 9 -3.56 -19.89 6.42
C SER A 9 -2.34 -19.09 5.95
N LEU A 10 -1.34 -19.76 5.38
CA LEU A 10 -0.18 -19.10 4.78
C LEU A 10 -0.59 -18.14 3.67
N ALA A 11 -1.49 -18.55 2.76
CA ALA A 11 -1.98 -17.69 1.71
C ALA A 11 -2.74 -16.47 2.26
N ALA A 12 -3.61 -16.66 3.26
CA ALA A 12 -4.35 -15.58 3.90
C ALA A 12 -3.41 -14.57 4.58
N VAL A 13 -2.41 -15.05 5.33
CA VAL A 13 -1.40 -14.20 5.98
C VAL A 13 -0.55 -13.46 4.95
N SER A 14 -0.16 -14.10 3.84
CA SER A 14 0.59 -13.43 2.76
C SER A 14 -0.24 -12.34 2.08
N ILE A 15 -1.53 -12.59 1.82
CA ILE A 15 -2.48 -11.61 1.25
C ILE A 15 -2.63 -10.42 2.19
N ALA A 16 -2.87 -10.68 3.49
CA ALA A 16 -2.96 -9.65 4.50
C ALA A 16 -1.66 -8.84 4.61
N GLY A 17 -0.51 -9.52 4.68
CA GLY A 17 0.80 -8.90 4.76
C GLY A 17 1.10 -7.98 3.57
N MET A 18 0.79 -8.40 2.35
CA MET A 18 0.91 -7.53 1.17
C MET A 18 -0.02 -6.31 1.25
N LEU A 19 -1.28 -6.51 1.62
CA LEU A 19 -2.26 -5.43 1.71
C LEU A 19 -1.89 -4.40 2.78
N LEU A 20 -1.42 -4.86 3.94
CA LEU A 20 -0.93 -4.02 5.05
C LEU A 20 0.42 -3.35 4.75
N SER A 21 1.21 -3.90 3.84
CA SER A 21 2.48 -3.29 3.42
C SER A 21 2.24 -2.10 2.48
N HIS A 22 1.47 -2.30 1.42
CA HIS A 22 1.15 -1.24 0.45
C HIS A 22 -0.03 -1.63 -0.45
N ALA A 23 -1.18 -0.95 -0.30
CA ALA A 23 -2.42 -1.28 -1.02
C ALA A 23 -2.31 -1.23 -2.57
N MET A 24 -1.62 -0.24 -3.14
CA MET A 24 -1.42 -0.19 -4.61
C MET A 24 -0.54 -1.34 -5.13
N VAL A 25 0.55 -1.67 -4.44
CA VAL A 25 1.41 -2.81 -4.85
C VAL A 25 0.67 -4.13 -4.66
N PHE A 26 -0.15 -4.25 -3.61
CA PHE A 26 -1.05 -5.38 -3.43
C PHE A 26 -1.91 -5.61 -4.67
N LEU A 27 -2.53 -4.57 -5.23
CA LEU A 27 -3.39 -4.73 -6.41
C LEU A 27 -2.65 -5.32 -7.62
N LEU A 28 -1.39 -4.91 -7.84
CA LEU A 28 -0.57 -5.40 -8.95
C LEU A 28 -0.21 -6.88 -8.78
N PHE A 29 0.17 -7.29 -7.57
CA PHE A 29 0.37 -8.70 -7.26
C PHE A 29 -0.95 -9.49 -7.21
N PHE A 30 -2.06 -8.84 -6.85
CA PHE A 30 -3.38 -9.47 -6.83
C PHE A 30 -3.82 -9.84 -8.25
N LEU A 31 -3.49 -9.02 -9.26
CA LEU A 31 -3.67 -9.38 -10.67
C LEU A 31 -2.86 -10.64 -11.03
N ALA A 32 -1.56 -10.70 -10.67
CA ALA A 32 -0.74 -11.89 -10.91
C ALA A 32 -1.27 -13.13 -10.17
N TYR A 33 -1.74 -12.97 -8.93
CA TYR A 33 -2.40 -14.01 -8.13
C TYR A 33 -3.71 -14.49 -8.77
N PHE A 34 -4.53 -13.58 -9.30
CA PHE A 34 -5.76 -13.91 -10.02
C PHE A 34 -5.46 -14.64 -11.33
N MET A 35 -4.43 -14.23 -12.07
CA MET A 35 -3.96 -14.96 -13.26
C MET A 35 -3.47 -16.36 -12.90
N TYR A 36 -2.80 -16.52 -11.75
CA TYR A 36 -2.36 -17.82 -11.25
C TYR A 36 -3.53 -18.72 -10.86
N PHE A 37 -4.59 -18.13 -10.27
CA PHE A 37 -5.86 -18.82 -10.04
C PHE A 37 -6.44 -19.36 -11.35
N VAL A 38 -6.61 -18.50 -12.36
CA VAL A 38 -7.19 -18.89 -13.66
C VAL A 38 -6.36 -19.99 -14.31
N TRP A 39 -5.04 -19.84 -14.33
CA TRP A 39 -4.10 -20.84 -14.83
C TRP A 39 -4.27 -22.20 -14.12
N SER A 40 -4.25 -22.19 -12.79
CA SER A 40 -4.42 -23.39 -11.96
C SER A 40 -5.78 -24.04 -12.15
N PHE A 41 -6.83 -23.23 -12.33
CA PHE A 41 -8.20 -23.68 -12.53
C PHE A 41 -8.40 -24.37 -13.87
N ILE A 42 -7.85 -23.81 -14.95
CA ILE A 42 -7.95 -24.38 -16.31
C ILE A 42 -7.25 -25.74 -16.37
N LEU A 43 -6.05 -25.84 -15.79
CA LEU A 43 -5.19 -27.02 -15.87
C LEU A 43 -5.59 -28.15 -14.91
N SER A 44 -6.32 -27.85 -13.84
CA SER A 44 -6.66 -28.83 -12.82
C SER A 44 -7.98 -29.55 -13.09
N LYS A 45 -8.01 -30.86 -12.81
CA LYS A 45 -9.24 -31.66 -12.75
C LYS A 45 -10.09 -31.33 -11.52
N LYS A 46 -9.51 -30.73 -10.46
CA LYS A 46 -10.18 -30.44 -9.18
C LYS A 46 -10.61 -28.97 -9.06
N ARG A 47 -11.36 -28.49 -10.07
CA ARG A 47 -11.77 -27.09 -10.22
C ARG A 47 -12.49 -26.51 -9.00
N ILE A 48 -13.48 -27.22 -8.47
CA ILE A 48 -14.27 -26.81 -7.31
C ILE A 48 -13.39 -26.64 -6.06
N LEU A 49 -12.44 -27.55 -5.85
CA LEU A 49 -11.53 -27.50 -4.71
C LEU A 49 -10.60 -26.28 -4.79
N ILE A 50 -10.07 -25.99 -5.98
CA ILE A 50 -9.23 -24.81 -6.22
C ILE A 50 -10.03 -23.54 -5.96
N LEU A 51 -11.21 -23.40 -6.58
CA LEU A 51 -12.08 -22.25 -6.40
C LEU A 51 -12.39 -22.00 -4.92
N ARG A 52 -12.82 -23.05 -4.20
CA ARG A 52 -13.11 -22.95 -2.77
C ARG A 52 -11.88 -22.49 -1.98
N ASN A 53 -10.71 -23.09 -2.20
CA ASN A 53 -9.52 -22.75 -1.44
C ASN A 53 -9.04 -21.32 -1.73
N TYR A 54 -9.09 -20.87 -2.99
CA TYR A 54 -8.76 -19.50 -3.38
C TYR A 54 -9.70 -18.48 -2.77
N ILE A 55 -11.02 -18.71 -2.86
CA ILE A 55 -12.02 -17.83 -2.23
C ILE A 55 -11.78 -17.78 -0.72
N THR A 56 -11.57 -18.94 -0.08
CA THR A 56 -11.36 -19.01 1.37
C THR A 56 -10.09 -18.26 1.80
N SER A 57 -8.95 -18.47 1.15
CA SER A 57 -7.70 -17.78 1.50
C SER A 57 -7.77 -16.28 1.24
N THR A 58 -8.39 -15.87 0.13
CA THR A 58 -8.54 -14.46 -0.23
C THR A 58 -9.45 -13.73 0.75
N PHE A 59 -10.62 -14.31 1.02
CA PHE A 59 -11.56 -13.76 1.99
C PHE A 59 -10.92 -13.62 3.38
N LEU A 60 -10.26 -14.67 3.88
CA LEU A 60 -9.57 -14.62 5.17
C LEU A 60 -8.43 -13.60 5.17
N GLY A 61 -7.69 -13.44 4.06
CA GLY A 61 -6.65 -12.42 3.95
C GLY A 61 -7.20 -10.99 4.04
N PHE A 62 -8.32 -10.70 3.39
CA PHE A 62 -9.00 -9.41 3.53
C PHE A 62 -9.55 -9.20 4.94
N CYS A 63 -10.12 -10.23 5.58
CA CYS A 63 -10.60 -10.13 6.95
C CYS A 63 -9.45 -9.89 7.94
N LEU A 64 -8.30 -10.55 7.77
CA LEU A 64 -7.10 -10.33 8.60
C LEU A 64 -6.55 -8.91 8.51
N ALA A 65 -6.72 -8.26 7.36
CA ALA A 65 -6.36 -6.86 7.15
C ALA A 65 -7.54 -5.91 7.37
N GLY A 66 -8.66 -6.39 7.92
CA GLY A 66 -9.95 -5.69 7.97
C GLY A 66 -9.87 -4.36 8.70
N TYR A 67 -9.17 -4.32 9.84
CA TYR A 67 -8.98 -3.13 10.68
C TYR A 67 -8.37 -1.94 9.91
N TYR A 68 -7.58 -2.22 8.87
CA TYR A 68 -6.99 -1.21 8.00
C TYR A 68 -7.79 -1.06 6.70
N PHE A 69 -8.05 -2.17 6.00
CA PHE A 69 -8.60 -2.16 4.66
C PHE A 69 -10.03 -1.60 4.61
N ILE A 70 -10.90 -2.01 5.54
CA ILE A 70 -12.30 -1.60 5.53
C ILE A 70 -12.45 -0.09 5.77
N PRO A 71 -11.89 0.51 6.85
CA PRO A 71 -12.01 1.95 7.05
C PRO A 71 -11.23 2.74 6.00
N SER A 72 -10.05 2.29 5.56
CA SER A 72 -9.32 2.99 4.50
C SER A 72 -10.04 2.96 3.15
N PHE A 73 -10.85 1.95 2.87
CA PHE A 73 -11.65 1.91 1.65
C PHE A 73 -12.90 2.80 1.74
N ILE A 74 -13.62 2.74 2.87
CA ILE A 74 -14.91 3.43 3.05
C ILE A 74 -14.71 4.89 3.46
N GLU A 75 -13.93 5.16 4.51
CA GLU A 75 -13.74 6.51 5.05
C GLU A 75 -12.84 7.38 4.15
N ARG A 76 -12.11 6.79 3.20
CA ARG A 76 -11.44 7.53 2.11
C ARG A 76 -12.42 8.36 1.30
N ASN A 77 -13.69 7.98 1.23
CA ASN A 77 -14.73 8.77 0.56
C ASN A 77 -14.99 10.13 1.22
N PHE A 78 -14.51 10.35 2.44
CA PHE A 78 -14.53 11.65 3.10
C PHE A 78 -13.39 12.57 2.68
N THR A 79 -12.44 12.09 1.88
CA THR A 79 -11.24 12.83 1.43
C THR A 79 -11.32 13.18 -0.05
N LYS A 80 -10.50 14.13 -0.50
CA LYS A 80 -10.38 14.53 -1.92
C LYS A 80 -9.61 13.51 -2.79
N PHE A 81 -9.31 12.32 -2.26
CA PHE A 81 -8.38 11.35 -2.85
C PHE A 81 -8.78 10.93 -4.25
N GLU A 82 -10.04 10.54 -4.45
CA GLU A 82 -10.49 10.04 -5.75
C GLU A 82 -10.39 11.11 -6.85
N SER A 83 -10.82 12.35 -6.57
CA SER A 83 -10.75 13.45 -7.53
C SER A 83 -9.32 13.82 -7.91
N ILE A 84 -8.41 13.83 -6.95
CA ILE A 84 -7.02 14.25 -7.15
C ILE A 84 -6.21 13.13 -7.82
N MET A 85 -6.39 11.89 -7.38
CA MET A 85 -5.61 10.78 -7.92
C MET A 85 -6.04 10.41 -9.34
N LYS A 86 -7.33 10.55 -9.68
CA LYS A 86 -7.80 10.33 -11.07
C LYS A 86 -7.18 11.32 -12.07
N SER A 87 -6.98 12.58 -11.67
CA SER A 87 -6.34 13.58 -12.54
C SER A 87 -4.82 13.44 -12.62
N THR A 88 -4.20 12.69 -11.70
CA THR A 88 -2.73 12.53 -11.61
C THR A 88 -2.18 11.47 -12.57
N PHE A 89 -2.98 10.50 -13.02
CA PHE A 89 -2.52 9.50 -13.99
C PHE A 89 -2.54 10.06 -15.43
N VAL A 90 -1.43 10.66 -15.85
CA VAL A 90 -1.28 11.31 -17.18
C VAL A 90 -0.65 10.38 -18.24
N GLY A 91 -0.30 9.14 -17.88
CA GLY A 91 0.43 8.23 -18.80
C GLY A 91 1.89 8.64 -19.06
N ASN A 92 2.38 9.69 -18.42
CA ASN A 92 3.79 10.13 -18.55
C ASN A 92 4.77 9.28 -17.74
N THR A 93 4.28 8.21 -17.10
CA THR A 93 5.05 7.38 -16.16
C THR A 93 5.52 6.07 -16.81
N PHE A 94 5.32 5.90 -18.12
CA PHE A 94 5.85 4.74 -18.86
C PHE A 94 7.36 4.80 -18.97
N LEU A 95 7.97 3.61 -18.96
CA LEU A 95 9.40 3.44 -19.13
C LEU A 95 9.74 3.09 -20.58
N ASN A 96 10.98 3.39 -20.97
CA ASN A 96 11.56 2.81 -22.16
C ASN A 96 12.17 1.45 -21.83
N LEU A 97 12.10 0.49 -22.77
CA LEU A 97 12.70 -0.84 -22.57
C LEU A 97 14.21 -0.76 -22.23
N LYS A 98 14.92 0.22 -22.81
CA LYS A 98 16.33 0.46 -22.51
C LYS A 98 16.57 0.74 -21.02
N GLU A 99 15.67 1.45 -20.35
CA GLU A 99 15.78 1.80 -18.92
C GLU A 99 15.59 0.59 -18.00
N LEU A 100 14.78 -0.40 -18.44
CA LEU A 100 14.59 -1.68 -17.76
C LEU A 100 15.80 -2.63 -17.92
N ILE A 101 16.55 -2.50 -19.01
CA ILE A 101 17.80 -3.24 -19.24
C ILE A 101 18.92 -2.62 -18.42
N TYR A 102 19.13 -1.32 -18.59
CA TYR A 102 20.13 -0.55 -17.86
C TYR A 102 19.66 0.90 -17.71
N SER A 103 19.64 1.36 -16.46
CA SER A 103 19.46 2.77 -16.13
C SER A 103 20.45 3.14 -15.03
N PRO A 104 21.24 4.21 -15.21
CA PRO A 104 22.18 4.64 -14.18
C PRO A 104 21.42 5.01 -12.91
N TRP A 105 22.01 4.74 -11.75
CA TRP A 105 21.43 5.16 -10.48
C TRP A 105 21.74 6.63 -10.23
N GLY A 106 20.69 7.46 -10.18
CA GLY A 106 20.78 8.89 -9.86
C GLY A 106 20.16 9.26 -8.50
N TYR A 107 19.92 10.56 -8.31
CA TYR A 107 19.46 11.21 -7.08
C TYR A 107 18.10 11.92 -7.20
N GLY A 108 17.51 11.96 -8.39
CA GLY A 108 16.21 12.58 -8.67
C GLY A 108 15.03 11.60 -8.58
N MET A 109 13.81 12.12 -8.64
CA MET A 109 12.59 11.32 -8.48
C MET A 109 12.21 10.46 -9.69
N MET A 110 12.44 10.93 -10.93
CA MET A 110 12.04 10.25 -12.16
C MET A 110 13.12 10.36 -13.24
N HIS A 111 13.13 9.41 -14.20
CA HIS A 111 14.01 9.35 -15.37
C HIS A 111 15.52 9.37 -15.06
N ALA A 112 16.13 8.18 -15.03
CA ALA A 112 17.57 8.00 -14.79
C ALA A 112 18.50 8.83 -15.69
N LYS A 113 18.07 9.16 -16.92
CA LYS A 113 18.82 10.04 -17.84
C LYS A 113 18.95 11.48 -17.36
N GLU A 114 18.01 11.94 -16.53
CA GLU A 114 17.99 13.27 -15.92
C GLU A 114 18.55 13.24 -14.50
N GLY A 115 19.28 12.18 -14.16
CA GLY A 115 19.80 11.94 -12.83
C GLY A 115 18.75 11.39 -11.86
N GLY A 116 17.65 10.78 -12.33
CA GLY A 116 16.62 10.13 -11.53
C GLY A 116 16.94 8.73 -10.99
N MET A 117 15.99 8.12 -10.29
CA MET A 117 16.07 6.74 -9.80
C MET A 117 16.19 5.71 -10.94
N SER A 118 16.95 4.64 -10.71
CA SER A 118 17.05 3.53 -11.67
C SER A 118 15.82 2.64 -11.60
N PHE A 119 15.35 2.19 -12.78
CA PHE A 119 14.28 1.21 -12.93
C PHE A 119 14.77 -0.10 -13.55
N GLN A 120 16.09 -0.33 -13.56
CA GLN A 120 16.65 -1.53 -14.15
C GLN A 120 16.19 -2.79 -13.41
N VAL A 121 15.89 -3.84 -14.16
CA VAL A 121 15.56 -5.16 -13.60
C VAL A 121 16.83 -5.83 -13.04
N GLY A 122 17.98 -5.55 -13.64
CA GLY A 122 19.28 -6.11 -13.30
C GLY A 122 19.74 -7.19 -14.28
N ILE A 123 21.03 -7.18 -14.63
CA ILE A 123 21.58 -8.08 -15.65
C ILE A 123 21.51 -9.55 -15.23
N THR A 124 21.70 -9.85 -13.94
CA THR A 124 21.58 -11.20 -13.39
C THR A 124 20.17 -11.76 -13.58
N GLN A 125 19.15 -10.92 -13.34
CA GLN A 125 17.74 -11.26 -13.51
C GLN A 125 17.42 -11.51 -14.99
N TRP A 126 17.93 -10.69 -15.92
CA TRP A 126 17.79 -10.91 -17.35
C TRP A 126 18.41 -12.24 -17.80
N ILE A 127 19.61 -12.57 -17.33
CA ILE A 127 20.27 -13.85 -17.62
C ILE A 127 19.41 -15.02 -17.12
N VAL A 128 18.89 -14.94 -15.89
CA VAL A 128 18.01 -15.96 -15.32
C VAL A 128 16.77 -16.18 -16.19
N VAL A 129 16.13 -15.12 -16.68
CA VAL A 129 14.95 -15.20 -17.54
C VAL A 129 15.27 -15.90 -18.86
N VAL A 130 16.38 -15.53 -19.51
CA VAL A 130 16.83 -16.16 -20.75
C VAL A 130 17.11 -17.65 -20.54
N LEU A 131 17.87 -18.00 -19.50
CA LEU A 131 18.17 -19.40 -19.16
C LEU A 131 16.89 -20.20 -18.86
N SER A 132 15.93 -19.59 -18.17
CA SER A 132 14.63 -20.21 -17.88
C SER A 132 13.86 -20.50 -19.17
N GLY A 133 13.81 -19.55 -20.10
CA GLY A 133 13.17 -19.73 -21.41
C GLY A 133 13.80 -20.87 -22.21
N LEU A 134 15.14 -20.92 -22.27
CA LEU A 134 15.87 -21.99 -22.96
C LEU A 134 15.61 -23.37 -22.33
N LEU A 135 15.61 -23.47 -21.00
CA LEU A 135 15.30 -24.71 -20.31
C LEU A 135 13.85 -25.16 -20.54
N ILE A 136 12.89 -24.22 -20.49
CA ILE A 136 11.48 -24.51 -20.81
C ILE A 136 11.37 -25.09 -22.22
N ILE A 137 11.95 -24.43 -23.23
CA ILE A 137 11.94 -24.91 -24.62
C ILE A 137 12.58 -26.30 -24.73
N TYR A 138 13.76 -26.50 -24.15
CA TYR A 138 14.48 -27.78 -24.17
C TYR A 138 13.62 -28.94 -23.64
N TYR A 139 13.00 -28.76 -22.46
CA TYR A 139 12.21 -29.84 -21.86
C TYR A 139 10.85 -30.04 -22.56
N LEU A 140 10.26 -29.00 -23.15
CA LEU A 140 9.07 -29.13 -23.99
C LEU A 140 9.37 -29.96 -25.26
N VAL A 141 10.49 -29.68 -25.94
CA VAL A 141 10.94 -30.43 -27.13
C VAL A 141 11.24 -31.88 -26.77
N LYS A 142 11.89 -32.13 -25.63
CA LYS A 142 12.20 -33.48 -25.14
C LYS A 142 10.95 -34.28 -24.72
N LYS A 143 9.79 -33.63 -24.60
CA LYS A 143 8.53 -34.23 -24.08
C LYS A 143 8.72 -34.90 -22.71
N ASP A 144 9.52 -34.27 -21.85
CA ASP A 144 9.84 -34.82 -20.52
C ASP A 144 8.63 -34.73 -19.57
N LYS A 145 7.91 -35.86 -19.43
CA LYS A 145 6.75 -35.97 -18.54
C LYS A 145 7.11 -35.84 -17.06
N ARG A 146 8.34 -36.16 -16.65
CA ARG A 146 8.76 -36.11 -15.24
C ARG A 146 8.82 -34.67 -14.73
N ASN A 147 9.26 -33.76 -15.58
CA ASN A 147 9.43 -32.34 -15.24
C ASN A 147 8.22 -31.46 -15.62
N SER A 148 7.19 -32.04 -16.23
CA SER A 148 6.06 -31.31 -16.83
C SER A 148 5.47 -30.26 -15.91
N ARG A 149 5.18 -30.58 -14.63
CA ARG A 149 4.63 -29.61 -13.68
C ARG A 149 5.55 -28.41 -13.46
N HIS A 150 6.83 -28.62 -13.17
CA HIS A 150 7.79 -27.53 -12.95
C HIS A 150 7.94 -26.63 -14.17
N ILE A 151 7.88 -27.19 -15.37
CA ILE A 151 7.95 -26.45 -16.63
C ILE A 151 6.69 -25.61 -16.82
N THR A 152 5.51 -26.17 -16.52
CA THR A 152 4.23 -25.45 -16.59
C THR A 152 4.19 -24.27 -15.62
N GLU A 153 4.65 -24.45 -14.38
CA GLU A 153 4.74 -23.36 -13.39
C GLU A 153 5.78 -22.31 -13.82
N ALA A 154 6.97 -22.72 -14.28
CA ALA A 154 7.97 -21.79 -14.79
C ALA A 154 7.48 -21.01 -16.02
N GLY A 155 6.75 -21.66 -16.92
CA GLY A 155 6.10 -21.03 -18.06
C GLY A 155 5.11 -19.94 -17.64
N PHE A 156 4.31 -20.19 -16.60
CA PHE A 156 3.44 -19.16 -16.02
C PHE A 156 4.22 -17.94 -15.53
N TYR A 157 5.27 -18.14 -14.72
CA TYR A 157 6.06 -17.01 -14.21
C TYR A 157 6.86 -16.28 -15.31
N LEU A 158 7.24 -16.98 -16.39
CA LEU A 158 7.81 -16.35 -17.57
C LEU A 158 6.79 -15.46 -18.28
N ILE A 159 5.53 -15.91 -18.40
CA ILE A 159 4.43 -15.08 -18.94
C ILE A 159 4.21 -13.86 -18.04
N ILE A 160 4.14 -14.04 -16.72
CA ILE A 160 3.96 -12.92 -15.79
C ILE A 160 5.11 -11.91 -15.89
N PHE A 161 6.35 -12.37 -16.01
CA PHE A 161 7.51 -11.50 -16.25
C PHE A 161 7.37 -10.70 -17.55
N ILE A 162 6.99 -11.35 -18.65
CA ILE A 162 6.84 -10.66 -19.95
C ILE A 162 5.70 -9.64 -19.88
N LEU A 163 4.56 -10.02 -19.31
CA LEU A 163 3.41 -9.13 -19.15
C LEU A 163 3.75 -7.95 -18.23
N SER A 164 4.45 -8.18 -17.13
CA SER A 164 4.85 -7.11 -16.21
C SER A 164 5.78 -6.10 -16.88
N ILE A 165 6.70 -6.55 -17.76
CA ILE A 165 7.50 -5.66 -18.61
C ILE A 165 6.61 -4.87 -19.56
N ILE A 166 5.72 -5.53 -20.31
CA ILE A 166 4.82 -4.87 -21.29
C ILE A 166 3.95 -3.80 -20.62
N LEU A 167 3.43 -4.07 -19.42
CA LEU A 167 2.59 -3.15 -18.65
C LEU A 167 3.33 -1.89 -18.16
N MET A 168 4.67 -1.91 -18.14
CA MET A 168 5.50 -0.72 -17.87
C MET A 168 5.85 0.07 -19.13
N LEU A 169 5.55 -0.44 -20.32
CA LEU A 169 5.88 0.19 -21.61
C LEU A 169 4.67 0.96 -22.18
N PRO A 170 4.90 1.99 -23.04
CA PRO A 170 3.83 2.79 -23.64
C PRO A 170 2.78 1.99 -24.42
N ILE A 171 3.16 0.83 -24.96
CA ILE A 171 2.24 -0.06 -25.70
C ILE A 171 1.06 -0.54 -24.84
N SER A 172 1.19 -0.51 -23.51
CA SER A 172 0.12 -0.89 -22.58
C SER A 172 -0.86 0.23 -22.26
N LEU A 173 -0.71 1.43 -22.83
CA LEU A 173 -1.63 2.55 -22.60
C LEU A 173 -3.12 2.20 -22.79
N PRO A 174 -3.54 1.45 -23.84
CA PRO A 174 -4.94 1.07 -24.00
C PRO A 174 -5.47 0.25 -22.82
N PHE A 175 -4.64 -0.65 -22.27
CA PHE A 175 -4.99 -1.44 -21.09
C PHE A 175 -5.19 -0.55 -19.86
N TRP A 176 -4.28 0.40 -19.62
CA TRP A 176 -4.39 1.33 -18.49
C TRP A 176 -5.61 2.24 -18.60
N LYS A 177 -5.94 2.75 -19.79
CA LYS A 177 -7.17 3.54 -20.02
C LYS A 177 -8.44 2.75 -19.75
N MET A 178 -8.43 1.44 -20.01
CA MET A 178 -9.60 0.58 -19.76
C MET A 178 -9.84 0.37 -18.26
N ILE A 179 -8.79 0.34 -17.44
CA ILE A 179 -8.90 0.02 -16.01
C ILE A 179 -8.78 1.24 -15.08
N SER A 180 -8.39 2.41 -15.60
CA SER A 180 -8.15 3.64 -14.81
C SER A 180 -9.39 4.13 -14.05
N ASP A 181 -10.58 3.77 -14.51
CA ASP A 181 -11.83 4.12 -13.81
C ASP A 181 -12.01 3.36 -12.50
N PHE A 182 -11.42 2.16 -12.40
CA PHE A 182 -11.54 1.25 -11.27
C PHE A 182 -10.26 1.19 -10.43
N VAL A 183 -9.12 1.52 -11.04
CA VAL A 183 -7.80 1.33 -10.46
C VAL A 183 -7.00 2.62 -10.54
N ILE A 184 -6.61 3.11 -9.37
CA ILE A 184 -5.68 4.23 -9.25
C ILE A 184 -4.25 3.66 -9.19
N VAL A 185 -3.46 3.92 -10.24
CA VAL A 185 -2.02 3.63 -10.27
C VAL A 185 -1.28 4.94 -10.40
N ASP A 186 -0.41 5.27 -9.44
CA ASP A 186 0.41 6.48 -9.55
C ASP A 186 1.40 6.37 -10.71
N PHE A 187 2.15 5.26 -10.75
CA PHE A 187 3.28 5.08 -11.66
C PHE A 187 3.35 3.65 -12.19
N THR A 188 3.55 3.50 -13.50
CA THR A 188 3.58 2.16 -14.12
C THR A 188 4.76 1.32 -13.65
N TRP A 189 5.90 1.92 -13.30
CA TRP A 189 7.07 1.22 -12.75
C TRP A 189 6.84 0.57 -11.38
N ARG A 190 5.72 0.86 -10.69
CA ARG A 190 5.33 0.13 -9.46
C ARG A 190 5.06 -1.36 -9.71
N ILE A 191 5.05 -1.79 -10.98
CA ILE A 191 4.96 -3.20 -11.41
C ILE A 191 6.29 -3.94 -11.31
N LEU A 192 7.42 -3.23 -11.21
CA LEU A 192 8.75 -3.81 -11.11
C LEU A 192 8.90 -4.86 -9.99
N PRO A 193 8.28 -4.74 -8.80
CA PRO A 193 8.27 -5.81 -7.80
C PRO A 193 7.68 -7.14 -8.30
N VAL A 194 6.63 -7.12 -9.13
CA VAL A 194 6.04 -8.33 -9.73
C VAL A 194 7.01 -8.95 -10.72
N THR A 195 7.71 -8.12 -11.50
CA THR A 195 8.79 -8.54 -12.40
C THR A 195 9.89 -9.26 -11.62
N ILE A 196 10.42 -8.63 -10.57
CA ILE A 196 11.52 -9.17 -9.76
C ILE A 196 11.08 -10.46 -9.05
N PHE A 197 9.87 -10.50 -8.46
CA PHE A 197 9.34 -11.71 -7.84
C PHE A 197 9.27 -12.88 -8.83
N SER A 198 8.78 -12.62 -10.05
CA SER A 198 8.73 -13.64 -11.10
C SER A 198 10.12 -14.15 -11.47
N THR A 199 11.12 -13.25 -11.57
CA THR A 199 12.52 -13.67 -11.82
C THR A 199 13.11 -14.49 -10.68
N ALA A 200 12.75 -14.22 -9.42
CA ALA A 200 13.23 -15.00 -8.28
C ALA A 200 12.69 -16.44 -8.31
N VAL A 201 11.41 -16.62 -8.69
CA VAL A 201 10.83 -17.96 -8.88
C VAL A 201 11.48 -18.69 -10.05
N LEU A 202 11.71 -17.98 -11.17
CA LEU A 202 12.43 -18.52 -12.34
C LEU A 202 13.87 -18.92 -12.01
N ALA A 203 14.57 -18.17 -11.15
CA ALA A 203 15.90 -18.54 -10.66
C ALA A 203 15.84 -19.89 -9.93
N GLY A 204 14.85 -20.09 -9.06
CA GLY A 204 14.62 -21.38 -8.39
C GLY A 204 14.40 -22.53 -9.38
N PHE A 205 13.67 -22.28 -10.47
CA PHE A 205 13.51 -23.26 -11.55
C PHE A 205 14.85 -23.60 -12.21
N VAL A 206 15.64 -22.60 -12.63
CA VAL A 206 16.98 -22.82 -13.25
C VAL A 206 17.88 -23.63 -12.32
N ILE A 207 17.98 -23.21 -11.06
CA ILE A 207 18.80 -23.87 -10.02
C ILE A 207 18.39 -25.34 -9.88
N SER A 208 17.09 -25.64 -9.86
CA SER A 208 16.57 -27.01 -9.72
C SER A 208 16.94 -27.96 -10.86
N LYS A 209 17.39 -27.44 -12.01
CA LYS A 209 17.74 -28.23 -13.20
C LYS A 209 19.24 -28.44 -13.36
N ILE A 210 20.06 -27.84 -12.50
CA ILE A 210 21.52 -27.91 -12.57
C ILE A 210 22.05 -28.80 -11.45
N ARG A 211 22.98 -29.71 -11.77
CA ARG A 211 23.55 -30.65 -10.80
C ARG A 211 24.21 -29.96 -9.60
N PHE A 212 24.95 -28.88 -9.84
CA PHE A 212 25.65 -28.10 -8.80
C PHE A 212 24.76 -26.98 -8.23
N HIS A 213 23.52 -27.33 -7.87
CA HIS A 213 22.47 -26.36 -7.51
C HIS A 213 22.87 -25.38 -6.40
N VAL A 214 23.68 -25.80 -5.41
CA VAL A 214 24.13 -24.90 -4.33
C VAL A 214 25.10 -23.85 -4.86
N PHE A 215 26.09 -24.24 -5.63
CA PHE A 215 27.09 -23.32 -6.18
C PHE A 215 26.47 -22.33 -7.16
N ILE A 216 25.56 -22.79 -8.02
CA ILE A 216 24.85 -21.88 -8.94
C ILE A 216 23.90 -20.96 -8.19
N ALA A 217 23.24 -21.42 -7.12
CA ALA A 217 22.41 -20.56 -6.27
C ALA A 217 23.26 -19.46 -5.60
N LEU A 218 24.40 -19.83 -5.03
CA LEU A 218 25.36 -18.89 -4.43
C LEU A 218 25.89 -17.91 -5.48
N PHE A 219 26.24 -18.39 -6.67
CA PHE A 219 26.71 -17.54 -7.76
C PHE A 219 25.64 -16.53 -8.19
N ILE A 220 24.40 -16.97 -8.43
CA ILE A 220 23.29 -16.07 -8.80
C ILE A 220 23.05 -15.04 -7.70
N LEU A 221 23.07 -15.46 -6.43
CA LEU A 221 22.90 -14.56 -5.29
C LEU A 221 24.02 -13.51 -5.22
N LEU A 222 25.29 -13.93 -5.28
CA LEU A 222 26.44 -13.03 -5.24
C LEU A 222 26.48 -12.10 -6.46
N ALA A 223 26.15 -12.61 -7.65
CA ALA A 223 26.04 -11.80 -8.86
C ALA A 223 24.93 -10.75 -8.73
N ALA A 224 23.75 -11.12 -8.22
CA ALA A 224 22.65 -10.18 -7.98
C ALA A 224 23.02 -9.10 -6.95
N LEU A 225 23.71 -9.46 -5.87
CA LEU A 225 24.21 -8.50 -4.88
C LEU A 225 25.26 -7.57 -5.48
N TYR A 226 26.21 -8.11 -6.24
CA TYR A 226 27.26 -7.32 -6.88
C TYR A 226 26.67 -6.35 -7.91
N THR A 227 25.74 -6.78 -8.76
CA THR A 227 25.12 -5.90 -9.77
C THR A 227 24.28 -4.80 -9.13
N ASN A 228 23.74 -5.03 -7.93
CA ASN A 228 22.94 -4.06 -7.18
C ASN A 228 23.70 -3.29 -6.10
N ARG A 229 25.02 -3.48 -5.96
CA ARG A 229 25.84 -2.86 -4.89
C ARG A 229 25.68 -1.34 -4.80
N ASN A 230 25.47 -0.68 -5.94
CA ASN A 230 25.30 0.77 -6.03
C ASN A 230 23.91 1.25 -5.57
N HIS A 231 22.96 0.35 -5.32
CA HIS A 231 21.60 0.71 -4.85
C HIS A 231 21.41 0.47 -3.35
N ILE A 232 22.43 -0.08 -2.66
CA ILE A 232 22.32 -0.50 -1.25
C ILE A 232 22.54 0.66 -0.29
N ARG A 233 23.24 1.72 -0.73
CA ARG A 233 23.65 2.84 0.12
C ARG A 233 23.15 4.17 -0.43
N ILE A 234 23.08 5.15 0.45
CA ILE A 234 22.93 6.56 0.07
C ILE A 234 24.19 6.95 -0.71
N ASN A 235 24.05 7.28 -1.99
CA ASN A 235 25.20 7.63 -2.83
C ASN A 235 25.58 9.13 -2.75
N LYS A 236 24.68 9.99 -2.27
CA LYS A 236 24.92 11.44 -2.08
C LYS A 236 24.05 11.97 -0.96
N SER A 237 24.70 12.63 0.01
CA SER A 237 24.02 13.49 0.97
C SER A 237 23.95 14.91 0.39
N LEU A 238 22.82 15.57 0.60
CA LEU A 238 22.63 16.99 0.27
C LEU A 238 22.36 17.73 1.58
N ASP A 239 23.19 18.72 1.90
CA ASP A 239 23.03 19.51 3.11
C ASP A 239 21.98 20.60 2.88
N TRP A 240 20.74 20.26 3.20
CA TRP A 240 19.64 21.21 3.21
C TRP A 240 19.54 21.89 4.59
N SER A 241 19.23 23.19 4.59
CA SER A 241 19.13 23.96 5.84
C SER A 241 17.86 23.60 6.62
N ILE A 242 17.89 23.73 7.95
CA ILE A 242 16.69 23.56 8.80
C ILE A 242 15.51 24.43 8.29
N PRO A 243 15.70 25.72 7.95
CA PRO A 243 14.62 26.52 7.38
C PRO A 243 14.00 25.94 6.10
N PHE A 244 14.77 25.25 5.26
CA PHE A 244 14.24 24.56 4.08
C PHE A 244 13.30 23.42 4.49
N TYR A 245 13.71 22.58 5.46
CA TYR A 245 12.86 21.52 5.98
C TYR A 245 11.61 22.05 6.70
N LEU A 246 11.73 23.10 7.51
CA LEU A 246 10.58 23.74 8.16
C LEU A 246 9.63 24.38 7.15
N LYS A 247 10.12 24.80 5.97
CA LYS A 247 9.27 25.24 4.86
C LYS A 247 8.58 24.07 4.15
N LEU A 248 9.18 22.88 4.21
CA LEU A 248 8.60 21.61 3.73
C LEU A 248 7.70 20.93 4.77
N GLU A 249 7.64 21.42 6.02
CA GLU A 249 6.63 21.01 7.03
C GLU A 249 5.23 21.46 6.59
N LYS A 250 4.79 20.90 5.46
CA LYS A 250 3.39 20.70 5.16
C LYS A 250 2.98 19.34 5.70
N THR A 251 1.76 18.94 5.39
CA THR A 251 1.25 17.64 5.78
C THR A 251 1.95 16.52 4.99
N THR A 252 1.74 15.25 5.38
CA THR A 252 2.34 14.07 4.71
C THR A 252 1.68 13.71 3.36
N ASN A 253 0.89 14.61 2.77
CA ASN A 253 0.21 14.44 1.49
C ASN A 253 1.04 15.07 0.34
N SER A 254 0.93 14.50 -0.86
CA SER A 254 1.68 15.04 -2.02
C SER A 254 0.89 16.10 -2.79
N TYR A 255 -0.44 15.95 -2.81
CA TYR A 255 -1.37 16.75 -3.60
C TYR A 255 -2.60 17.19 -2.80
N ASP A 256 -2.53 17.14 -1.47
CA ASP A 256 -3.68 17.34 -0.60
C ASP A 256 -4.81 16.31 -0.77
N GLU A 257 -4.46 15.12 -1.29
CA GLU A 257 -5.39 14.03 -1.61
C GLU A 257 -6.15 13.49 -0.40
N TYR A 258 -5.53 13.49 0.78
CA TYR A 258 -6.15 13.01 2.02
C TYR A 258 -6.94 14.10 2.77
N THR A 259 -6.96 15.33 2.27
CA THR A 259 -7.70 16.43 2.89
C THR A 259 -9.21 16.13 2.86
N PRO A 260 -9.95 16.32 3.96
CA PRO A 260 -11.40 16.11 3.96
C PRO A 260 -12.11 16.99 2.92
N LYS A 261 -13.15 16.45 2.26
CA LYS A 261 -13.82 17.10 1.12
C LYS A 261 -14.43 18.46 1.46
N TRP A 262 -14.85 18.65 2.71
CA TRP A 262 -15.47 19.88 3.21
C TRP A 262 -14.47 20.96 3.65
N VAL A 263 -13.16 20.69 3.60
CA VAL A 263 -12.14 21.69 3.92
C VAL A 263 -11.94 22.60 2.71
N GLY A 264 -12.14 23.91 2.92
CA GLY A 264 -11.93 24.95 1.92
C GLY A 264 -10.45 25.08 1.52
N SER A 265 -10.18 25.51 0.28
CA SER A 265 -8.80 25.70 -0.21
C SER A 265 -8.06 26.78 0.57
N GLU A 266 -8.77 27.80 1.05
CA GLU A 266 -8.20 28.89 1.85
C GLU A 266 -7.53 28.41 3.14
N ILE A 267 -8.06 27.35 3.77
CA ILE A 267 -7.51 26.75 4.99
C ILE A 267 -6.23 25.96 4.68
N VAL A 268 -6.17 25.32 3.51
CA VAL A 268 -5.00 24.54 3.06
C VAL A 268 -3.86 25.49 2.63
N ASP A 269 -4.20 26.54 1.87
CA ASP A 269 -3.23 27.49 1.33
C ASP A 269 -2.64 28.39 2.41
N LYS A 270 -3.46 28.79 3.39
CA LYS A 270 -3.09 29.67 4.49
C LYS A 270 -3.60 29.08 5.81
N PRO A 271 -2.90 28.09 6.38
CA PRO A 271 -3.31 27.49 7.64
C PRO A 271 -3.33 28.56 8.75
N PRO A 272 -4.35 28.54 9.63
CA PRO A 272 -4.41 29.43 10.77
C PRO A 272 -3.17 29.31 11.66
N LYS A 273 -2.69 30.43 12.21
CA LYS A 273 -1.46 30.47 13.03
C LYS A 273 -1.66 29.96 14.45
N ASN A 274 -2.80 30.28 15.06
CA ASN A 274 -3.10 29.89 16.43
C ASN A 274 -3.70 28.49 16.44
N LYS A 275 -3.52 27.71 17.50
CA LYS A 275 -4.16 26.39 17.60
C LYS A 275 -5.66 26.50 17.92
N ILE A 276 -6.00 27.46 18.77
CA ILE A 276 -7.34 27.69 19.30
C ILE A 276 -7.66 29.18 19.13
N GLU A 277 -8.86 29.46 18.64
CA GLU A 277 -9.41 30.78 18.48
C GLU A 277 -10.78 30.84 19.16
N PHE A 278 -11.14 32.01 19.67
CA PHE A 278 -12.46 32.25 20.26
C PHE A 278 -13.00 33.58 19.76
N SER A 279 -14.33 33.67 19.62
CA SER A 279 -15.00 34.85 19.05
C SER A 279 -14.79 36.12 19.88
N SER A 280 -14.59 36.01 21.19
CA SER A 280 -14.29 37.14 22.08
C SER A 280 -12.78 37.31 22.29
N ARG A 281 -12.29 38.56 22.17
CA ARG A 281 -10.89 38.93 22.45
C ARG A 281 -10.52 38.87 23.93
N LYS A 282 -11.49 38.67 24.83
CA LYS A 282 -11.29 38.66 26.29
C LYS A 282 -11.20 37.25 26.89
N ALA A 283 -11.19 36.21 26.07
CA ALA A 283 -11.10 34.84 26.58
C ALA A 283 -9.66 34.46 26.94
N GLU A 284 -9.45 33.88 28.11
CA GLU A 284 -8.18 33.28 28.53
C GLU A 284 -8.18 31.80 28.17
N ILE A 285 -7.24 31.36 27.34
CA ILE A 285 -7.12 29.98 26.87
C ILE A 285 -5.82 29.39 27.39
N ARG A 286 -5.89 28.22 28.03
CA ARG A 286 -4.72 27.48 28.52
C ARG A 286 -4.77 26.04 28.04
N ILE A 287 -3.80 25.67 27.19
CA ILE A 287 -3.63 24.28 26.74
C ILE A 287 -2.99 23.48 27.88
N ILE A 288 -3.66 22.40 28.29
CA ILE A 288 -3.17 21.45 29.29
C ILE A 288 -2.34 20.36 28.62
N LYS A 289 -2.83 19.83 27.49
CA LYS A 289 -2.15 18.78 26.73
C LYS A 289 -2.51 18.83 25.25
N GLU A 290 -1.50 18.70 24.40
CA GLU A 290 -1.66 18.58 22.96
C GLU A 290 -0.89 17.34 22.45
N SER A 291 -1.59 16.46 21.74
CA SER A 291 -1.03 15.37 20.95
C SER A 291 -1.83 15.19 19.65
N SER A 292 -1.38 14.29 18.77
CA SER A 292 -2.00 14.08 17.45
C SER A 292 -3.49 13.68 17.50
N ASN A 293 -3.94 13.03 18.58
CA ASN A 293 -5.31 12.55 18.76
C ASN A 293 -6.03 13.16 19.98
N LEU A 294 -5.43 14.13 20.67
CA LEU A 294 -5.98 14.72 21.89
C LEU A 294 -5.61 16.19 21.99
N LEU A 295 -6.59 17.03 22.25
CA LEU A 295 -6.41 18.40 22.67
C LEU A 295 -7.23 18.64 23.94
N ASP A 296 -6.54 18.96 25.02
CA ASP A 296 -7.10 19.21 26.35
C ASP A 296 -6.73 20.64 26.76
N PHE A 297 -7.74 21.47 27.05
CA PHE A 297 -7.54 22.88 27.37
C PHE A 297 -8.69 23.43 28.21
N THR A 298 -8.39 24.54 28.90
CA THR A 298 -9.40 25.35 29.58
C THR A 298 -9.58 26.67 28.87
N ILE A 299 -10.81 27.17 28.86
CA ILE A 299 -11.15 28.53 28.42
C ILE A 299 -11.93 29.22 29.53
N ASN A 300 -11.64 30.48 29.78
CA ASN A 300 -12.47 31.35 30.62
C ASN A 300 -12.92 32.55 29.78
N SER A 301 -14.23 32.75 29.63
CA SER A 301 -14.81 33.80 28.79
C SER A 301 -15.99 34.48 29.48
N ASP A 302 -16.11 35.80 29.34
CA ASP A 302 -17.25 36.56 29.88
C ASP A 302 -18.55 36.34 29.07
N GLU A 303 -18.44 35.79 27.86
CA GLU A 303 -19.55 35.63 26.92
C GLU A 303 -19.64 34.21 26.38
N ARG A 304 -20.86 33.78 26.06
CA ARG A 304 -21.12 32.54 25.31
C ARG A 304 -20.60 32.69 23.89
N GLY A 305 -19.93 31.67 23.37
CA GLY A 305 -19.34 31.73 22.04
C GLY A 305 -18.92 30.38 21.48
N MET A 306 -18.24 30.44 20.33
CA MET A 306 -17.73 29.25 19.65
C MET A 306 -16.21 29.21 19.79
N VAL A 307 -15.71 28.13 20.37
CA VAL A 307 -14.28 27.81 20.32
C VAL A 307 -13.99 27.16 18.99
N LYS A 308 -13.16 27.81 18.18
CA LYS A 308 -12.63 27.29 16.93
C LYS A 308 -11.29 26.65 17.19
N VAL A 309 -11.21 25.35 16.97
CA VAL A 309 -9.97 24.58 17.03
C VAL A 309 -9.46 24.41 15.61
N ASN A 310 -8.25 24.90 15.34
CA ASN A 310 -7.60 24.84 14.03
C ASN A 310 -7.03 23.44 13.76
N THR A 311 -7.94 22.47 13.77
CA THR A 311 -7.74 21.05 13.47
C THR A 311 -8.80 20.66 12.46
N LEU A 312 -8.39 20.03 11.36
CA LEU A 312 -9.32 19.59 10.32
C LEU A 312 -10.30 18.57 10.90
N TYR A 313 -11.58 18.81 10.70
CA TYR A 313 -12.60 17.86 11.09
C TYR A 313 -12.53 16.61 10.19
N TYR A 314 -12.49 15.45 10.83
CA TYR A 314 -12.60 14.12 10.22
C TYR A 314 -13.45 13.21 11.12
N PRO A 315 -14.26 12.28 10.59
CA PRO A 315 -15.08 11.40 11.41
C PRO A 315 -14.24 10.60 12.43
N GLY A 316 -14.66 10.64 13.69
CA GLY A 316 -13.95 10.05 14.84
C GLY A 316 -13.56 11.06 15.93
N TRP A 317 -13.60 12.38 15.65
CA TRP A 317 -13.47 13.39 16.68
C TRP A 317 -14.68 13.42 17.61
N ASN A 318 -14.41 13.50 18.91
CA ASN A 318 -15.41 13.66 19.97
C ASN A 318 -14.99 14.82 20.87
N ALA A 319 -15.95 15.67 21.25
CA ALA A 319 -15.72 16.77 22.17
C ALA A 319 -16.51 16.57 23.48
N THR A 320 -15.89 16.93 24.59
CA THR A 320 -16.57 17.08 25.88
C THR A 320 -16.31 18.46 26.44
N VAL A 321 -17.35 19.13 26.92
CA VAL A 321 -17.29 20.40 27.67
C VAL A 321 -17.73 20.11 29.09
N ASN A 322 -16.87 20.38 30.08
CA ASN A 322 -17.13 20.09 31.50
C ASN A 322 -17.59 18.63 31.74
N SER A 323 -16.89 17.68 31.12
CA SER A 323 -17.18 16.23 31.14
C SER A 323 -18.50 15.79 30.47
N GLN A 324 -19.26 16.69 29.87
CA GLN A 324 -20.47 16.35 29.11
C GLN A 324 -20.15 16.31 27.61
N LYS A 325 -20.67 15.30 26.90
CA LYS A 325 -20.49 15.21 25.45
C LYS A 325 -21.19 16.36 24.74
N THR A 326 -20.49 17.00 23.83
CA THR A 326 -20.99 18.13 23.04
C THR A 326 -20.83 17.82 21.55
N GLN A 327 -21.80 18.27 20.76
CA GLN A 327 -21.73 18.13 19.31
C GLN A 327 -20.62 19.03 18.73
N ILE A 328 -19.83 18.44 17.84
CA ILE A 328 -18.86 19.19 17.04
C ILE A 328 -19.58 19.76 15.82
N ASN A 329 -19.43 21.07 15.62
CA ASN A 329 -19.79 21.74 14.38
C ASN A 329 -18.53 21.89 13.53
N SER A 330 -18.69 21.87 12.20
CA SER A 330 -17.57 22.08 11.27
C SER A 330 -17.88 23.29 10.40
N ASP A 331 -17.04 24.33 10.49
CA ASP A 331 -17.10 25.50 9.60
C ASP A 331 -15.81 25.56 8.76
N ALA A 332 -15.95 25.70 7.44
CA ALA A 332 -14.85 25.56 6.47
C ALA A 332 -13.95 24.32 6.65
N GLY A 333 -14.46 23.30 7.37
CA GLY A 333 -13.75 22.07 7.70
C GLY A 333 -12.89 22.09 8.98
N LEU A 334 -13.01 23.14 9.80
CA LEU A 334 -12.38 23.24 11.11
C LEU A 334 -13.37 22.94 12.24
N ILE A 335 -12.86 22.39 13.34
CA ILE A 335 -13.67 21.98 14.49
C ILE A 335 -14.14 23.21 15.28
N ASN A 336 -15.44 23.32 15.50
CA ASN A 336 -16.06 24.34 16.33
C ASN A 336 -16.88 23.72 17.44
N ILE A 337 -16.69 24.21 18.66
CA ILE A 337 -17.33 23.70 19.88
C ILE A 337 -18.04 24.87 20.57
N PRO A 338 -19.36 24.79 20.80
CA PRO A 338 -20.08 25.80 21.58
C PRO A 338 -19.65 25.73 23.04
N VAL A 339 -19.38 26.89 23.64
CA VAL A 339 -19.00 27.02 25.05
C VAL A 339 -19.79 28.18 25.66
N ASP A 340 -20.34 27.94 26.86
CA ASP A 340 -21.06 28.96 27.61
C ASP A 340 -20.11 29.92 28.34
N ALA A 341 -20.64 31.04 28.83
CA ALA A 341 -19.85 31.99 29.61
C ALA A 341 -19.32 31.35 30.91
N GLY A 342 -18.14 31.78 31.33
CA GLY A 342 -17.39 31.30 32.50
C GLY A 342 -16.23 30.38 32.13
N ALA A 343 -15.71 29.69 33.14
CA ALA A 343 -14.64 28.71 32.99
C ALA A 343 -15.20 27.38 32.48
N SER A 344 -14.62 26.89 31.38
CA SER A 344 -14.94 25.60 30.80
C SER A 344 -13.69 24.79 30.53
N HIS A 345 -13.79 23.48 30.78
CA HIS A 345 -12.78 22.49 30.44
C HIS A 345 -13.22 21.73 29.19
N ILE A 346 -12.40 21.75 28.15
CA ILE A 346 -12.70 21.13 26.86
C ILE A 346 -11.67 20.05 26.56
N ILE A 347 -12.18 18.86 26.26
CA ILE A 347 -11.37 17.75 25.76
C ILE A 347 -11.89 17.38 24.37
N LEU A 348 -11.02 17.48 23.38
CA LEU A 348 -11.24 17.03 22.02
C LEU A 348 -10.37 15.80 21.77
N LYS A 349 -11.00 14.65 21.48
CA LYS A 349 -10.31 13.36 21.32
C LYS A 349 -10.71 12.68 20.01
N PHE A 350 -9.72 12.26 19.23
CA PHE A 350 -9.92 11.42 18.06
C PHE A 350 -9.91 9.95 18.48
N GLY A 351 -10.98 9.23 18.17
CA GLY A 351 -11.16 7.85 18.59
C GLY A 351 -11.83 6.98 17.53
N GLU A 352 -12.24 5.80 17.96
CA GLU A 352 -12.86 4.80 17.10
C GLU A 352 -14.25 5.21 16.64
N THR A 353 -14.56 4.89 15.39
CA THR A 353 -15.91 4.96 14.82
C THR A 353 -16.57 3.58 14.93
N PRO A 354 -17.91 3.48 14.89
CA PRO A 354 -18.59 2.18 14.84
C PRO A 354 -18.09 1.29 13.70
N LEU A 355 -17.72 1.89 12.56
CA LEU A 355 -17.14 1.18 11.42
C LEU A 355 -15.78 0.58 11.74
N ARG A 356 -14.88 1.35 12.35
CA ARG A 356 -13.54 0.87 12.73
C ARG A 356 -13.64 -0.23 13.79
N LEU A 357 -14.50 -0.09 14.80
CA LEU A 357 -14.78 -1.13 15.80
C LEU A 357 -15.29 -2.44 15.16
N ALA A 358 -16.22 -2.34 14.20
CA ALA A 358 -16.69 -3.52 13.46
C ALA A 358 -15.57 -4.17 12.63
N SER A 359 -14.68 -3.35 12.06
CA SER A 359 -13.53 -3.80 11.27
C SER A 359 -12.47 -4.52 12.14
N ASP A 360 -12.25 -4.03 13.36
CA ASP A 360 -11.42 -4.69 14.37
C ASP A 360 -12.01 -6.04 14.77
N LEU A 361 -13.33 -6.10 15.00
CA LEU A 361 -14.02 -7.34 15.34
C LEU A 361 -13.91 -8.38 14.21
N VAL A 362 -14.04 -7.97 12.95
CA VAL A 362 -13.82 -8.84 11.77
C VAL A 362 -12.40 -9.40 11.78
N THR A 363 -11.41 -8.55 12.06
CA THR A 363 -10.00 -8.94 12.11
C THR A 363 -9.73 -9.95 13.22
N LEU A 364 -10.18 -9.66 14.43
CA LEU A 364 -10.03 -10.56 15.59
C LEU A 364 -10.73 -11.90 15.33
N SER A 365 -11.93 -11.88 14.76
CA SER A 365 -12.67 -13.10 14.41
C SER A 365 -11.91 -13.97 13.40
N ALA A 366 -11.28 -13.35 12.39
CA ALA A 366 -10.46 -14.07 11.41
C ALA A 366 -9.19 -14.67 12.04
N ILE A 367 -8.53 -13.93 12.94
CA ILE A 367 -7.37 -14.42 13.70
C ILE A 367 -7.77 -15.64 14.54
N PHE A 368 -8.82 -15.54 15.35
CA PHE A 368 -9.30 -16.66 16.17
C PHE A 368 -9.73 -17.86 15.33
N PHE A 369 -10.40 -17.63 14.21
CA PHE A 369 -10.80 -18.70 13.29
C PHE A 369 -9.59 -19.45 12.72
N LEU A 370 -8.56 -18.75 12.26
CA LEU A 370 -7.35 -19.37 11.73
C LEU A 370 -6.58 -20.14 12.81
N ILE A 371 -6.41 -19.55 13.99
CA ILE A 371 -5.81 -20.21 15.16
C ILE A 371 -6.57 -21.50 15.47
N TYR A 372 -7.90 -21.44 15.58
CA TYR A 372 -8.74 -22.62 15.81
C TYR A 372 -8.57 -23.69 14.72
N LYS A 373 -8.55 -23.30 13.43
CA LYS A 373 -8.35 -24.24 12.33
C LYS A 373 -6.98 -24.90 12.36
N ILE A 374 -5.94 -24.16 12.70
CA ILE A 374 -4.57 -24.70 12.81
C ILE A 374 -4.53 -25.69 13.99
N PHE A 375 -4.99 -25.29 15.17
CA PHE A 375 -4.98 -26.15 16.37
C PHE A 375 -5.83 -27.41 16.22
N LYS A 376 -7.08 -27.29 15.75
CA LYS A 376 -7.96 -28.46 15.53
C LYS A 376 -7.35 -29.49 14.59
N ASN A 377 -6.56 -29.04 13.62
CA ASN A 377 -5.89 -29.91 12.65
C ASN A 377 -4.51 -30.40 13.13
N TYR A 378 -3.98 -29.88 14.24
CA TYR A 378 -2.76 -30.41 14.87
C TYR A 378 -3.09 -31.58 15.80
N TYR A 379 -4.22 -31.52 16.50
CA TYR A 379 -4.69 -32.56 17.44
C TYR A 379 -5.55 -33.65 16.79
N LYS A 380 -5.73 -33.63 15.46
CA LYS A 380 -6.36 -34.68 14.66
C LYS A 380 -5.39 -35.16 13.60
#